data_AF-A0A968Z080-F1
#
_entry.id   AF-A0A968Z080-F1
#
_cell.length_a   1.000
_cell.length_b   1.000
_cell.length_c   1.000
_cell.angle_alpha   90.00
_cell.angle_beta   90.00
_cell.angle_gamma   90.00
#
_symmetry.space_group_name_H-M   'P 1'
#
loop_
_entity.id
_entity.type
_entity.pdbx_description
1 polymer ?
#
loop_
_entity_poly.entity_id
_entity_poly.type
_entity_poly.pdbx_seq_one_letter_code
_entity_poly.pdbx_strand_id
1 'polypeptide(L)'
;MKTLTSSQRMVQLNHVAIGFILLTAACTPVKSIDGLPSISSRAKPPSECQQRTQEAKAFLQPTEKLALVEQLHRIENKLFDRSVDDPTGCFDKVLREQIDRVANQLVYLTTTSTPTQKYQKAVIFDCSKLKQLTCQGPYADDTAHTLEFLDVVQVIPFKAADRLRVNINADYTTTQIDFHTGDHDAMHGSANPQKLKQQSDGTLEFRFVGSEKDQVLFAIVKGDGDRLYKKYVWVIRRSK
;
A
#
# COMPACT_ATOMS: atom_id res chain seq x y z
N MET A 1 -4.55 69.85 -9.21
CA MET A 1 -3.55 69.65 -10.28
C MET A 1 -3.56 68.16 -10.62
N LYS A 2 -4.10 67.79 -11.80
CA LYS A 2 -3.36 67.40 -13.03
C LYS A 2 -2.44 66.19 -12.78
N THR A 3 -2.43 65.04 -13.47
CA THR A 3 -3.01 64.48 -14.73
C THR A 3 -2.51 62.99 -14.74
N LEU A 4 -3.30 61.96 -15.08
CA LEU A 4 -3.32 61.19 -16.36
C LEU A 4 -1.94 61.02 -17.02
N THR A 5 -1.43 59.86 -17.50
CA THR A 5 -1.94 58.69 -18.28
C THR A 5 -0.89 57.55 -18.16
N SER A 6 -1.07 56.26 -18.53
CA SER A 6 -1.25 55.69 -19.88
C SER A 6 -1.12 54.15 -19.74
N SER A 7 -2.14 53.35 -20.07
CA SER A 7 -2.33 52.59 -21.34
C SER A 7 -1.57 51.27 -21.45
N GLN A 8 -2.32 50.18 -21.61
CA GLN A 8 -2.12 48.99 -22.49
C GLN A 8 -2.96 47.83 -21.92
N ARG A 9 -3.71 47.01 -22.67
CA ARG A 9 -4.08 46.93 -24.07
C ARG A 9 -5.29 45.96 -24.12
N MET A 10 -6.33 46.33 -24.86
CA MET A 10 -7.38 45.39 -25.29
C MET A 10 -6.78 44.31 -26.19
N VAL A 11 -7.21 43.06 -26.01
CA VAL A 11 -7.15 42.04 -27.06
C VAL A 11 -8.57 41.53 -27.30
N GLN A 12 -8.96 41.63 -28.56
CA GLN A 12 -10.25 41.29 -29.14
C GLN A 12 -10.54 39.79 -29.08
N LEU A 13 -11.78 39.44 -28.72
CA LEU A 13 -12.38 38.13 -28.98
C LEU A 13 -13.01 38.16 -30.38
N ASN A 14 -12.32 37.58 -31.36
CA ASN A 14 -12.87 37.36 -32.68
C ASN A 14 -13.88 36.21 -32.66
N HIS A 15 -15.07 36.50 -33.19
CA HIS A 15 -16.10 35.56 -33.55
C HIS A 15 -15.64 34.68 -34.72
N VAL A 16 -15.91 33.37 -34.64
CA VAL A 16 -16.16 32.55 -35.83
C VAL A 16 -17.44 31.76 -35.55
N ALA A 17 -18.52 32.21 -36.18
CA ALA A 17 -19.78 31.48 -36.27
C ALA A 17 -19.60 30.37 -37.31
N ILE A 18 -19.78 29.11 -36.90
CA ILE A 18 -19.86 27.98 -37.83
C ILE A 18 -21.35 27.83 -38.20
N GLY A 19 -21.62 28.01 -39.48
CA GLY A 19 -22.96 27.98 -40.06
C GLY A 19 -23.62 26.60 -40.00
N PHE A 20 -24.91 26.63 -39.70
CA PHE A 20 -25.85 25.54 -39.91
C PHE A 20 -25.99 25.26 -41.41
N ILE A 21 -25.70 24.03 -41.84
CA ILE A 21 -26.17 23.50 -43.12
C ILE A 21 -27.22 22.45 -42.79
N LEU A 22 -28.49 22.79 -43.06
CA LEU A 22 -29.58 21.82 -43.18
C LEU A 22 -29.39 21.03 -44.47
N LEU A 23 -29.13 19.73 -44.35
CA LEU A 23 -29.27 18.77 -45.43
C LEU A 23 -30.39 17.80 -45.06
N THR A 24 -31.54 18.00 -45.69
CA THR A 24 -32.70 17.10 -45.66
C THR A 24 -32.38 15.88 -46.54
N ALA A 25 -32.11 14.74 -45.92
CA ALA A 25 -32.03 13.45 -46.61
C ALA A 25 -33.26 12.61 -46.24
N ALA A 26 -34.03 12.26 -47.28
CA ALA A 26 -35.26 11.49 -47.21
C ALA A 26 -35.01 10.06 -46.69
N CYS A 27 -35.84 9.65 -45.72
CA CYS A 27 -35.94 8.25 -45.29
C CYS A 27 -36.54 7.41 -46.41
N THR A 28 -35.77 6.44 -46.91
CA THR A 28 -36.31 5.27 -47.62
C THR A 28 -36.12 4.04 -46.72
N PRO A 29 -37.13 3.16 -46.58
CA PRO A 29 -37.01 1.96 -45.75
C PRO A 29 -36.18 0.91 -46.51
N VAL A 30 -35.01 0.58 -45.96
CA VAL A 30 -34.20 -0.54 -46.45
C VAL A 30 -34.85 -1.84 -45.96
N LYS A 31 -35.16 -2.72 -46.93
CA LYS A 31 -35.67 -4.08 -46.71
C LYS A 31 -34.68 -4.88 -45.83
N SER A 32 -35.24 -5.63 -44.87
CA SER A 32 -34.54 -6.68 -44.13
C SER A 32 -33.81 -7.61 -45.11
N ILE A 33 -32.49 -7.72 -44.95
CA ILE A 33 -31.69 -8.79 -45.55
C ILE A 33 -31.40 -9.75 -44.40
N ASP A 34 -32.30 -10.73 -44.24
CA ASP A 34 -32.04 -11.93 -43.46
C ASP A 34 -30.93 -12.73 -44.15
N GLY A 35 -29.80 -12.93 -43.47
CA GLY A 35 -28.73 -13.80 -43.95
C GLY A 35 -27.33 -13.19 -43.87
N LEU A 36 -26.88 -12.82 -42.66
CA LEU A 36 -25.45 -12.72 -42.37
C LEU A 36 -25.10 -13.79 -41.33
N PRO A 37 -24.05 -14.60 -41.55
CA PRO A 37 -23.63 -15.61 -40.59
C PRO A 37 -23.29 -14.93 -39.26
N SER A 38 -23.70 -15.56 -38.15
CA SER A 38 -23.40 -15.06 -36.82
C SER A 38 -21.90 -14.82 -36.71
N ILE A 39 -21.53 -13.56 -36.51
CA ILE A 39 -20.15 -13.18 -36.20
C ILE A 39 -19.87 -13.84 -34.86
N SER A 40 -19.23 -15.01 -34.91
CA SER A 40 -18.56 -15.65 -33.78
C SER A 40 -17.85 -14.54 -33.02
N SER A 41 -18.33 -14.23 -31.82
CA SER A 41 -17.75 -13.23 -30.93
C SER A 41 -16.34 -13.68 -30.56
N ARG A 42 -15.35 -13.36 -31.40
CA ARG A 42 -13.95 -13.57 -31.06
C ARG A 42 -13.69 -12.71 -29.83
N ALA A 43 -13.43 -13.37 -28.70
CA ALA A 43 -13.05 -12.70 -27.48
C ALA A 43 -11.88 -11.76 -27.78
N LYS A 44 -12.00 -10.50 -27.36
CA LYS A 44 -10.92 -9.52 -27.48
C LYS A 44 -9.71 -10.07 -26.71
N PRO A 45 -8.49 -10.05 -27.27
CA PRO A 45 -7.31 -10.51 -26.56
C PRO A 45 -7.18 -9.75 -25.22
N PRO A 46 -6.74 -10.43 -24.14
CA PRO A 46 -6.63 -9.82 -22.83
C PRO A 46 -5.67 -8.63 -22.90
N SER A 47 -5.97 -7.58 -22.12
CA SER A 47 -5.04 -6.45 -21.98
C SER A 47 -3.71 -6.92 -21.40
N GLU A 48 -2.63 -6.18 -21.67
CA GLU A 48 -1.31 -6.48 -21.10
C GLU A 48 -1.37 -6.70 -19.59
N CYS A 49 -2.06 -5.81 -18.86
CA CYS A 49 -2.26 -5.94 -17.42
C CYS A 49 -3.02 -7.22 -17.01
N GLN A 50 -4.00 -7.67 -17.80
CA GLN A 50 -4.70 -8.93 -17.56
C GLN A 50 -3.75 -10.13 -17.74
N GLN A 51 -2.90 -10.11 -18.76
CA GLN A 51 -1.89 -11.14 -19.00
C GLN A 51 -0.87 -11.17 -17.85
N ARG A 52 -0.31 -10.02 -17.47
CA ARG A 52 0.61 -9.87 -16.33
C ARG A 52 0.01 -10.35 -15.02
N THR A 53 -1.25 -10.04 -14.76
CA THR A 53 -1.98 -10.53 -13.58
C THR A 53 -2.10 -12.06 -13.60
N GLN A 54 -2.36 -12.67 -14.75
CA GLN A 54 -2.42 -14.13 -14.90
C GLN A 54 -1.05 -14.79 -14.70
N GLU A 55 0.01 -14.20 -15.25
CA GLU A 55 1.40 -14.63 -15.03
C GLU A 55 1.75 -14.62 -13.53
N ALA A 56 1.40 -13.55 -12.80
CA ALA A 56 1.63 -13.46 -11.37
C ALA A 56 0.88 -14.56 -10.60
N LYS A 57 -0.40 -14.77 -10.92
CA LYS A 57 -1.20 -15.84 -10.31
C LYS A 57 -0.63 -17.22 -10.58
N ALA A 58 -0.18 -17.49 -11.80
CA ALA A 58 0.45 -18.77 -12.15
C ALA A 58 1.75 -19.00 -11.38
N PHE A 59 2.54 -17.95 -11.12
CA PHE A 59 3.72 -18.02 -10.26
C PHE A 59 3.36 -18.27 -8.78
N LEU A 60 2.29 -17.66 -8.28
CA LEU A 60 1.86 -17.79 -6.89
C LEU A 60 1.29 -19.17 -6.56
N GLN A 61 0.57 -19.82 -7.47
CA GLN A 61 -0.07 -21.12 -7.21
C GLN A 61 0.84 -22.22 -6.63
N PRO A 62 2.03 -22.51 -7.20
CA PRO A 62 2.94 -23.47 -6.58
C PRO A 62 3.60 -22.93 -5.31
N THR A 63 3.72 -21.60 -5.19
CA THR A 63 4.33 -20.93 -4.04
C THR A 63 3.43 -21.00 -2.80
N GLU A 64 2.11 -20.88 -2.94
CA GLU A 64 1.14 -20.94 -1.83
C GLU A 64 1.15 -22.25 -1.02
N LYS A 65 1.79 -23.31 -1.55
CA LYS A 65 1.95 -24.60 -0.89
C LYS A 65 3.18 -24.71 0.01
N LEU A 66 4.08 -23.73 -0.03
CA LEU A 66 5.33 -23.73 0.74
C LEU A 66 5.08 -23.24 2.17
N ALA A 67 6.07 -23.39 3.06
CA ALA A 67 6.04 -22.77 4.38
C ALA A 67 6.06 -21.24 4.27
N LEU A 68 5.44 -20.50 5.20
CA LEU A 68 5.22 -19.05 5.07
C LEU A 68 6.50 -18.25 4.82
N VAL A 69 7.60 -18.57 5.50
CA VAL A 69 8.89 -17.91 5.29
C VAL A 69 9.44 -18.17 3.89
N GLU A 70 9.35 -19.41 3.42
CA GLU A 70 9.76 -19.77 2.06
C GLU A 70 8.87 -19.10 1.00
N GLN A 71 7.56 -19.01 1.24
CA GLN A 71 6.65 -18.23 0.38
C GLN A 71 7.14 -16.79 0.26
N LEU A 72 7.39 -16.15 1.41
CA LEU A 72 7.82 -14.76 1.47
C LEU A 72 9.11 -14.54 0.69
N HIS A 73 10.15 -15.33 0.97
CA HIS A 73 11.46 -15.22 0.29
C HIS A 73 11.36 -15.48 -1.21
N ARG A 74 10.54 -16.47 -1.62
CA ARG A 74 10.35 -16.78 -3.04
C ARG A 74 9.67 -15.65 -3.80
N ILE A 75 8.63 -15.03 -3.22
CA ILE A 75 7.92 -13.91 -3.84
C ILE A 75 8.82 -12.67 -3.85
N GLU A 76 9.53 -12.41 -2.76
CA GLU A 76 10.53 -11.33 -2.65
C GLU A 76 11.57 -11.40 -3.75
N ASN A 77 12.23 -12.55 -3.89
CA ASN A 77 13.24 -12.74 -4.94
C ASN A 77 12.64 -12.50 -6.32
N LYS A 78 11.43 -12.98 -6.59
CA LYS A 78 10.76 -12.74 -7.87
C LYS A 78 10.49 -11.25 -8.14
N LEU A 79 10.12 -10.49 -7.11
CA LEU A 79 9.88 -9.05 -7.21
C LEU A 79 11.19 -8.29 -7.43
N PHE A 80 12.26 -8.64 -6.71
CA PHE A 80 13.57 -7.99 -6.85
C PHE A 80 14.25 -8.28 -8.19
N ASP A 81 14.10 -9.48 -8.73
CA ASP A 81 14.74 -9.88 -9.98
C ASP A 81 14.09 -9.22 -11.21
N ARG A 82 12.89 -8.63 -11.08
CA ARG A 82 12.08 -8.13 -12.21
C ARG A 82 11.62 -6.68 -12.12
N SER A 83 12.10 -5.88 -11.17
CA SER A 83 11.60 -4.50 -10.98
C SER A 83 11.77 -3.57 -12.21
N VAL A 84 12.43 -4.02 -13.28
CA VAL A 84 12.59 -3.31 -14.56
C VAL A 84 11.58 -3.76 -15.66
N ASP A 85 10.88 -4.89 -15.48
CA ASP A 85 10.08 -5.58 -16.54
C ASP A 85 8.55 -5.35 -16.48
N ASP A 86 8.02 -4.62 -15.47
CA ASP A 86 6.58 -4.38 -15.30
C ASP A 86 6.23 -2.87 -15.33
N PRO A 87 6.25 -2.22 -16.50
CA PRO A 87 5.96 -0.79 -16.61
C PRO A 87 4.52 -0.44 -16.19
N THR A 88 3.61 -1.42 -16.21
CA THR A 88 2.22 -1.24 -15.77
C THR A 88 2.02 -1.43 -14.27
N GLY A 89 2.98 -2.04 -13.57
CA GLY A 89 2.90 -2.41 -12.15
C GLY A 89 1.85 -3.49 -11.83
N CYS A 90 1.24 -4.13 -12.83
CA CYS A 90 0.14 -5.07 -12.63
C CYS A 90 0.59 -6.42 -12.05
N PHE A 91 1.76 -6.92 -12.45
CA PHE A 91 2.34 -8.14 -11.89
C PHE A 91 2.83 -7.89 -10.46
N ASP A 92 3.57 -6.79 -10.28
CA ASP A 92 4.14 -6.38 -9.00
C ASP A 92 3.06 -6.18 -7.94
N LYS A 93 1.94 -5.56 -8.31
CA LYS A 93 0.79 -5.38 -7.42
C LYS A 93 0.30 -6.70 -6.84
N VAL A 94 0.13 -7.74 -7.68
CA VAL A 94 -0.37 -9.05 -7.23
C VAL A 94 0.62 -9.71 -6.27
N LEU A 95 1.93 -9.60 -6.54
CA LEU A 95 2.95 -10.15 -5.65
C LEU A 95 3.01 -9.41 -4.31
N ARG A 96 2.91 -8.08 -4.32
CA ARG A 96 2.90 -7.25 -3.12
C ARG A 96 1.69 -7.54 -2.24
N GLU A 97 0.51 -7.71 -2.83
CA GLU A 97 -0.69 -8.15 -2.10
C GLU A 97 -0.46 -9.52 -1.42
N GLN A 98 0.21 -10.46 -2.09
CA GLN A 98 0.53 -11.75 -1.47
C GLN A 98 1.58 -11.62 -0.37
N ILE A 99 2.62 -10.80 -0.58
CA ILE A 99 3.62 -10.49 0.46
C ILE A 99 2.93 -9.94 1.70
N ASP A 100 2.01 -8.99 1.55
CA ASP A 100 1.26 -8.43 2.69
C ASP A 100 0.42 -9.48 3.40
N ARG A 101 -0.23 -10.39 2.66
CA ARG A 101 -0.97 -11.52 3.25
C ARG A 101 -0.06 -12.43 4.08
N VAL A 102 1.08 -12.83 3.53
CA VAL A 102 2.04 -13.71 4.22
C VAL A 102 2.66 -13.00 5.42
N ALA A 103 3.08 -11.74 5.27
CA ALA A 103 3.67 -10.94 6.34
C ALA A 103 2.71 -10.79 7.54
N ASN A 104 1.41 -10.58 7.28
CA ASN A 104 0.35 -10.51 8.29
C ASN A 104 0.10 -11.83 9.03
N GLN A 105 0.41 -12.97 8.40
CA GLN A 105 0.38 -14.28 9.06
C GLN A 105 1.64 -14.53 9.90
N LEU A 106 2.77 -13.96 9.49
CA LEU A 106 4.05 -14.08 10.19
C LEU A 106 4.14 -13.17 11.42
N VAL A 107 3.64 -11.94 11.33
CA VAL A 107 3.72 -10.97 12.42
C VAL A 107 2.41 -10.21 12.56
N TYR A 108 1.85 -10.22 13.78
CA TYR A 108 0.60 -9.53 14.09
C TYR A 108 0.58 -9.01 15.52
N LEU A 109 -0.27 -8.03 15.80
CA LEU A 109 -0.44 -7.47 17.13
C LEU A 109 -1.65 -8.07 17.83
N THR A 110 -1.55 -8.24 19.15
CA THR A 110 -2.66 -8.52 20.07
C THR A 110 -2.58 -7.59 21.26
N THR A 111 -3.69 -7.38 21.97
CA THR A 111 -3.66 -6.78 23.31
C THR A 111 -4.00 -7.82 24.37
N THR A 112 -3.66 -7.55 25.63
CA THR A 112 -4.07 -8.42 26.75
C THR A 112 -5.57 -8.48 26.97
N SER A 113 -6.32 -7.43 26.58
CA SER A 113 -7.79 -7.44 26.65
C SER A 113 -8.45 -8.21 25.52
N THR A 114 -7.78 -8.35 24.37
CA THR A 114 -8.28 -9.11 23.21
C THR A 114 -7.21 -10.07 22.66
N PRO A 115 -6.76 -11.07 23.45
CA PRO A 115 -5.61 -11.91 23.09
C PRO A 115 -5.84 -12.80 21.87
N THR A 116 -7.09 -13.01 21.46
CA THR A 116 -7.47 -13.77 20.24
C THR A 116 -7.64 -12.89 19.02
N GLN A 117 -7.78 -11.56 19.18
CA GLN A 117 -7.95 -10.63 18.07
C GLN A 117 -6.59 -10.28 17.47
N LYS A 118 -6.36 -10.73 16.24
CA LYS A 118 -5.15 -10.39 15.48
C LYS A 118 -5.36 -9.07 14.76
N TYR A 119 -4.60 -8.05 15.14
CA TYR A 119 -4.57 -6.76 14.46
C TYR A 119 -3.47 -6.78 13.39
N GLN A 120 -3.89 -6.53 12.15
CA GLN A 120 -2.99 -6.56 10.99
C GLN A 120 -2.22 -5.26 10.85
N LYS A 121 -1.04 -5.31 10.24
CA LYS A 121 -0.24 -4.10 10.02
C LYS A 121 -0.96 -3.17 9.05
N ALA A 122 -0.74 -1.88 9.19
CA ALA A 122 -1.04 -0.90 8.17
C ALA A 122 -0.16 -1.12 6.93
N VAL A 123 -0.64 -0.66 5.77
CA VAL A 123 0.14 -0.65 4.54
C VAL A 123 0.98 0.64 4.48
N ILE A 124 2.25 0.49 4.10
CA ILE A 124 3.24 1.55 3.95
C ILE A 124 3.42 1.79 2.45
N PHE A 125 3.35 3.04 1.98
CA PHE A 125 3.25 3.37 0.55
C PHE A 125 4.33 4.31 -0.02
N ASP A 126 5.16 4.98 0.79
CA ASP A 126 6.21 5.88 0.29
C ASP A 126 7.60 5.49 0.83
N CYS A 127 8.60 5.38 -0.06
CA CYS A 127 10.03 5.29 0.26
C CYS A 127 10.82 6.11 -0.76
N SER A 128 10.48 7.37 -0.93
CA SER A 128 11.12 8.31 -1.86
C SER A 128 12.67 8.35 -1.82
N LYS A 129 13.32 7.74 -0.81
CA LYS A 129 14.78 7.54 -0.71
C LYS A 129 15.32 6.23 -1.32
N LEU A 130 14.50 5.20 -1.56
CA LEU A 130 14.89 3.93 -2.19
C LEU A 130 14.49 3.94 -3.67
N LYS A 131 15.27 4.63 -4.51
CA LYS A 131 14.98 4.92 -5.94
C LYS A 131 14.67 3.71 -6.85
N GLN A 132 14.72 2.47 -6.35
CA GLN A 132 14.52 1.24 -7.13
C GLN A 132 13.39 0.35 -6.62
N LEU A 133 12.69 0.75 -5.56
CA LEU A 133 11.54 0.03 -5.01
C LEU A 133 10.43 1.02 -4.70
N THR A 134 9.28 0.87 -5.35
CA THR A 134 8.01 1.35 -4.76
C THR A 134 7.88 0.61 -3.43
N CYS A 135 8.04 1.28 -2.30
CA CYS A 135 7.77 0.64 -1.01
C CYS A 135 6.28 0.42 -0.89
N GLN A 136 5.90 -0.81 -1.14
CA GLN A 136 4.58 -1.37 -0.94
C GLN A 136 4.83 -2.75 -0.36
N GLY A 137 4.25 -3.04 0.79
CA GLY A 137 4.54 -4.26 1.54
C GLY A 137 4.98 -3.97 2.98
N PRO A 138 5.75 -4.88 3.61
CA PRO A 138 6.41 -4.62 4.89
C PRO A 138 7.79 -3.94 4.71
N TYR A 139 8.27 -3.66 3.50
CA TYR A 139 9.67 -3.21 3.34
C TYR A 139 9.86 -1.77 3.77
N ALA A 140 10.94 -1.52 4.51
CA ALA A 140 11.42 -0.19 4.84
C ALA A 140 12.93 -0.20 5.07
N ASP A 141 13.51 0.97 5.31
CA ASP A 141 14.84 1.08 5.91
C ASP A 141 14.83 0.68 7.40
N ASP A 142 16.01 0.69 8.02
CA ASP A 142 16.24 0.33 9.42
C ASP A 142 15.84 1.44 10.41
N THR A 143 15.07 2.43 9.96
CA THR A 143 14.69 3.60 10.77
C THR A 143 13.17 3.79 10.84
N ALA A 144 12.71 4.38 11.95
CA ALA A 144 11.29 4.66 12.18
C ALA A 144 10.95 6.10 11.77
N HIS A 145 10.48 6.30 10.54
CA HIS A 145 9.89 7.56 10.05
C HIS A 145 8.51 7.34 9.43
N THR A 146 7.67 8.39 9.43
CA THR A 146 6.27 8.36 8.96
C THR A 146 5.94 9.12 7.69
N LEU A 147 6.95 9.54 6.92
CA LEU A 147 6.67 10.08 5.59
C LEU A 147 6.03 9.03 4.64
N GLU A 148 5.93 7.79 5.10
CA GLU A 148 5.55 6.59 4.34
C GLU A 148 4.07 6.16 4.45
N PHE A 149 3.19 6.89 5.17
CA PHE A 149 1.83 6.44 5.51
C PHE A 149 0.71 7.22 4.81
N LEU A 150 -0.41 6.53 4.49
CA LEU A 150 -1.83 6.97 4.57
C LEU A 150 -2.69 6.25 3.52
N ASP A 151 -3.54 5.30 3.93
CA ASP A 151 -4.86 5.13 3.28
C ASP A 151 -5.84 4.29 4.13
N VAL A 152 -5.40 3.16 4.67
CA VAL A 152 -6.26 2.27 5.50
C VAL A 152 -5.53 1.80 6.74
N VAL A 153 -5.95 2.30 7.90
CA VAL A 153 -5.40 1.87 9.18
C VAL A 153 -6.52 1.40 10.10
N GLN A 154 -6.43 0.14 10.53
CA GLN A 154 -7.22 -0.33 11.66
C GLN A 154 -6.69 0.36 12.92
N VAL A 155 -7.49 1.26 13.49
CA VAL A 155 -7.18 1.88 14.77
C VAL A 155 -7.48 0.90 15.90
N ILE A 156 -6.46 0.61 16.72
CA ILE A 156 -6.52 -0.38 17.79
C ILE A 156 -6.91 0.30 19.10
N PRO A 157 -8.07 -0.01 19.70
CA PRO A 157 -8.44 0.56 20.99
C PRO A 157 -7.54 0.02 22.10
N PHE A 158 -7.03 0.91 22.95
CA PHE A 158 -6.12 0.56 24.03
C PHE A 158 -6.56 1.20 25.36
N LYS A 159 -6.79 0.37 26.38
CA LYS A 159 -7.13 0.81 27.74
C LYS A 159 -5.87 0.93 28.60
N ALA A 160 -5.91 1.74 29.65
CA ALA A 160 -4.73 2.00 30.50
C ALA A 160 -4.13 0.73 31.14
N ALA A 161 -4.94 -0.30 31.41
CA ALA A 161 -4.50 -1.58 31.96
C ALA A 161 -4.02 -2.58 30.88
N ASP A 162 -4.23 -2.29 29.60
CA ASP A 162 -3.85 -3.19 28.51
C ASP A 162 -2.34 -3.19 28.30
N ARG A 163 -1.84 -4.30 27.76
CA ARG A 163 -0.49 -4.41 27.23
C ARG A 163 -0.54 -4.87 25.78
N LEU A 164 0.45 -4.44 25.02
CA LEU A 164 0.63 -4.82 23.62
C LEU A 164 1.56 -6.03 23.54
N ARG A 165 1.26 -6.97 22.65
CA ARG A 165 2.16 -8.07 22.30
C ARG A 165 2.24 -8.18 20.78
N VAL A 166 3.44 -8.05 20.24
CA VAL A 166 3.74 -8.40 18.84
C VAL A 166 4.06 -9.88 18.81
N ASN A 167 3.24 -10.64 18.10
CA ASN A 167 3.40 -12.08 17.97
C ASN A 167 4.14 -12.37 16.66
N ILE A 168 5.15 -13.23 16.76
CA ILE A 168 5.94 -13.70 15.64
C ILE A 168 5.62 -15.18 15.48
N ASN A 169 5.32 -15.60 14.26
CA ASN A 169 5.13 -16.99 13.92
C ASN A 169 6.40 -17.79 14.27
N ALA A 170 6.23 -18.97 14.86
CA ALA A 170 7.34 -19.79 15.33
C ALA A 170 8.36 -20.16 14.24
N ASP A 171 7.91 -20.24 12.98
CA ASP A 171 8.76 -20.57 11.85
C ASP A 171 9.57 -19.37 11.34
N TYR A 172 9.25 -18.16 11.81
CA TYR A 172 9.96 -16.93 11.42
C TYR A 172 11.00 -16.55 12.47
N THR A 173 12.19 -17.12 12.29
CA THR A 173 13.34 -16.84 13.16
C THR A 173 13.85 -15.42 12.90
N THR A 174 13.78 -14.57 13.91
CA THR A 174 14.29 -13.20 13.84
C THR A 174 15.73 -13.12 14.33
N THR A 175 16.57 -12.42 13.57
CA THR A 175 17.94 -12.08 13.96
C THR A 175 18.00 -10.72 14.65
N GLN A 176 17.05 -9.84 14.33
CA GLN A 176 16.87 -8.56 15.00
C GLN A 176 15.38 -8.20 15.07
N ILE A 177 14.98 -7.63 16.20
CA ILE A 177 13.67 -6.99 16.36
C ILE A 177 13.78 -5.78 17.27
N ASP A 178 13.26 -4.66 16.80
CA ASP A 178 13.18 -3.41 17.54
C ASP A 178 11.76 -2.85 17.50
N PHE A 179 11.34 -2.28 18.63
CA PHE A 179 10.01 -1.70 18.79
C PHE A 179 10.12 -0.21 19.06
N HIS A 180 9.28 0.58 18.41
CA HIS A 180 9.25 2.03 18.60
C HIS A 180 7.82 2.55 18.69
N THR A 181 7.63 3.62 19.44
CA THR A 181 6.38 4.38 19.45
C THR A 181 6.64 5.86 19.20
N GLY A 182 5.63 6.53 18.68
CA GLY A 182 5.60 7.99 18.67
C GLY A 182 4.21 8.52 18.36
N ASP A 183 4.10 9.84 18.44
CA ASP A 183 2.90 10.57 18.07
C ASP A 183 2.62 10.39 16.57
N HIS A 184 1.38 10.03 16.24
CA HIS A 184 0.96 9.79 14.87
C HIS A 184 1.18 11.01 13.97
N ASP A 185 0.92 12.22 14.49
CA ASP A 185 0.95 13.45 13.70
C ASP A 185 2.33 14.14 13.75
N ALA A 186 3.15 13.84 14.78
CA ALA A 186 4.45 14.47 14.95
C ALA A 186 5.60 13.71 14.26
N MET A 187 5.37 12.50 13.73
CA MET A 187 6.43 11.64 13.22
C MET A 187 6.91 11.96 11.78
N HIS A 188 6.59 13.15 11.26
CA HIS A 188 7.09 13.61 9.96
C HIS A 188 8.56 14.06 10.08
N GLY A 189 9.45 13.48 9.26
CA GLY A 189 10.85 13.94 9.18
C GLY A 189 11.71 13.57 10.40
N SER A 190 12.17 14.58 11.16
CA SER A 190 13.17 14.48 12.25
C SER A 190 12.59 14.10 13.62
N ALA A 191 11.45 13.43 13.65
CA ALA A 191 10.86 12.99 14.90
C ALA A 191 11.73 11.91 15.56
N ASN A 192 11.78 11.91 16.89
CA ASN A 192 12.53 10.94 17.68
C ASN A 192 11.59 9.84 18.18
N PRO A 193 11.39 8.73 17.44
CA PRO A 193 10.66 7.56 17.93
C PRO A 193 11.25 7.11 19.27
N GLN A 194 10.38 6.90 20.26
CA GLN A 194 10.79 6.30 21.52
C GLN A 194 10.94 4.79 21.33
N LYS A 195 12.13 4.25 21.59
CA LYS A 195 12.34 2.80 21.65
C LYS A 195 11.54 2.20 22.80
N LEU A 196 10.81 1.13 22.53
CA LEU A 196 10.07 0.36 23.51
C LEU A 196 10.88 -0.85 23.95
N LYS A 197 10.77 -1.21 25.23
CA LYS A 197 11.34 -2.42 25.78
C LYS A 197 10.30 -3.54 25.76
N GLN A 198 10.71 -4.73 25.33
CA GLN A 198 9.92 -5.94 25.52
C GLN A 198 10.18 -6.50 26.92
N GLN A 199 9.12 -6.85 27.61
CA GLN A 199 9.13 -7.47 28.94
C GLN A 199 9.34 -8.99 28.82
N SER A 200 9.65 -9.64 29.93
CA SER A 200 9.91 -11.10 29.97
C SER A 200 8.69 -11.94 29.59
N ASP A 201 7.48 -11.41 29.73
CA ASP A 201 6.24 -12.04 29.28
C ASP A 201 5.94 -11.77 27.79
N GLY A 202 6.85 -11.14 27.06
CA GLY A 202 6.72 -10.80 25.65
C GLY A 202 5.85 -9.57 25.37
N THR A 203 5.29 -8.91 26.38
CA THR A 203 4.53 -7.66 26.19
C THR A 203 5.46 -6.45 26.07
N LEU A 204 4.98 -5.37 25.45
CA LEU A 204 5.72 -4.12 25.30
C LEU A 204 5.44 -3.18 26.47
N GLU A 205 6.48 -2.52 26.96
CA GLU A 205 6.40 -1.46 27.95
C GLU A 205 5.90 -0.15 27.30
N PHE A 206 4.66 -0.21 26.81
CA PHE A 206 4.03 0.84 26.02
C PHE A 206 3.42 1.93 26.90
N ARG A 207 3.68 3.18 26.54
CA ARG A 207 3.04 4.37 27.12
C ARG A 207 2.76 5.36 26.00
N PHE A 208 1.64 6.05 26.10
CA PHE A 208 1.37 7.17 25.22
C PHE A 208 2.34 8.31 25.53
N VAL A 209 2.90 8.90 24.48
CA VAL A 209 3.77 10.07 24.57
C VAL A 209 2.98 11.28 24.05
N GLY A 210 3.09 12.42 24.72
CA GLY A 210 2.37 13.65 24.34
C GLY A 210 0.91 13.71 24.77
N SER A 211 0.19 14.71 24.25
CA SER A 211 -1.22 14.98 24.54
C SER A 211 -2.19 14.14 23.72
N GLU A 212 -1.70 13.50 22.66
CA GLU A 212 -2.56 12.96 21.61
C GLU A 212 -3.18 11.60 21.95
N LYS A 213 -4.32 11.37 21.30
CA LYS A 213 -5.13 10.16 21.48
C LYS A 213 -4.56 8.96 20.74
N ASP A 214 -3.81 9.20 19.66
CA ASP A 214 -3.30 8.16 18.79
C ASP A 214 -1.76 8.11 18.85
N GLN A 215 -1.23 6.90 18.77
CA GLN A 215 0.19 6.63 18.70
C GLN A 215 0.43 5.59 17.62
N VAL A 216 1.57 5.69 16.97
CA VAL A 216 2.02 4.67 16.02
C VAL A 216 2.98 3.73 16.75
N LEU A 217 2.74 2.42 16.64
CA LEU A 217 3.68 1.38 17.03
C LEU A 217 4.38 0.85 15.78
N PHE A 218 5.71 0.80 15.82
CA PHE A 218 6.54 0.13 14.84
C PHE A 218 7.16 -1.13 15.43
N ALA A 219 7.16 -2.21 14.66
CA ALA A 219 8.10 -3.31 14.81
C ALA A 219 8.99 -3.37 13.57
N ILE A 220 10.29 -3.15 13.76
CA ILE A 220 11.31 -3.31 12.73
C ILE A 220 11.96 -4.67 12.94
N VAL A 221 11.85 -5.54 11.94
CA VAL A 221 12.19 -6.96 12.03
C VAL A 221 13.18 -7.31 10.93
N LYS A 222 14.20 -8.08 11.30
CA LYS A 222 15.06 -8.79 10.36
C LYS A 222 14.93 -10.29 10.61
N GLY A 223 14.42 -11.02 9.64
CA GLY A 223 14.41 -12.48 9.66
C GLY A 223 15.75 -13.06 9.22
N ASP A 224 16.00 -14.32 9.59
CA ASP A 224 17.03 -15.12 8.93
C ASP A 224 16.71 -15.30 7.44
N GLY A 225 17.72 -15.17 6.58
CA GLY A 225 17.57 -15.21 5.11
C GLY A 225 16.89 -13.99 4.47
N ASP A 226 16.39 -13.03 5.25
CA ASP A 226 15.76 -11.83 4.69
C ASP A 226 16.77 -10.97 3.92
N ARG A 227 16.34 -10.39 2.79
CA ARG A 227 17.15 -9.42 2.04
C ARG A 227 17.11 -8.02 2.65
N LEU A 228 15.93 -7.54 3.05
CA LEU A 228 15.72 -6.22 3.64
C LEU A 228 15.16 -6.31 5.07
N TYR A 229 15.12 -5.18 5.78
CA TYR A 229 14.32 -5.08 6.99
C TYR A 229 12.82 -5.01 6.65
N LYS A 230 12.00 -5.46 7.59
CA LYS A 230 10.55 -5.42 7.51
C LYS A 230 9.99 -4.54 8.64
N LYS A 231 9.16 -3.57 8.29
CA LYS A 231 8.48 -2.63 9.18
C LYS A 231 7.00 -2.98 9.24
N TYR A 232 6.53 -3.30 10.44
CA TYR A 232 5.13 -3.56 10.78
C TYR A 232 4.61 -2.41 11.62
N VAL A 233 3.45 -1.87 11.26
CA VAL A 233 2.99 -0.61 11.80
C VAL A 233 1.54 -0.72 12.22
N TRP A 234 1.22 -0.20 13.41
CA TRP A 234 -0.14 -0.15 13.93
C TRP A 234 -0.44 1.23 14.51
N VAL A 235 -1.68 1.69 14.38
CA VAL A 235 -2.15 2.90 15.08
C VAL A 235 -2.98 2.48 16.28
N ILE A 236 -2.63 3.04 17.43
CA ILE A 236 -3.14 2.68 18.73
C ILE A 236 -3.82 3.90 19.33
N ARG A 237 -5.09 3.76 19.68
CA ARG A 237 -5.91 4.84 20.22
C ARG A 237 -6.22 4.61 21.68
N ARG A 238 -5.96 5.64 22.49
CA ARG A 238 -6.36 5.66 23.89
C ARG A 238 -7.88 5.60 23.99
N SER A 239 -8.38 4.51 24.57
CA SER A 239 -9.79 4.38 24.94
C SER A 239 -10.04 5.10 26.26
N LYS A 240 -11.21 5.73 26.36
CA LYS A 240 -11.70 6.32 27.63
C LYS A 240 -12.07 5.24 28.62
#